data_AF-A0A968APN5-F1
#
_entry.id   AF-A0A968APN5-F1
#
_cell.length_a   1.000
_cell.length_b   1.000
_cell.length_c   1.000
_cell.angle_alpha   90.00
_cell.angle_beta   90.00
_cell.angle_gamma   90.00
#
_symmetry.space_group_name_H-M   'P 1'
#
loop_
_entity.id
_entity.type
_entity.pdbx_description
1 polymer ?
#
loop_
_entity_poly.entity_id
_entity_poly.type
_entity_poly.pdbx_seq_one_letter_code
_entity_poly.pdbx_strand_id
1 'polypeptide(L)'
;MKDPRKYADNEIATQHNDVVFGRQTFSVLQKRLYLLAVAQIERGDQQLHPYQVNVRDVVQAGTSKSIYDRLDELTDQLMRKIFKRRIRDEMGNVIGWEKWPMIDYAKHIEGEGVIEIDFHPRMEELLLNLQEHGHFTPVPTVNQIACTSSYGQRIYAMLYSWRRKGKMDISVKELREALDLQDKYKNFSHFRSYVLKKAQKDLKKHTNMRFTWEEEKRGRGRKITDLVFEFEFVADQMDLPMEIKKEEEKEPEFDIKFNLADRLKNNAKLAKKELGTVLEWLDKNEGQQWPIACWLSAKVECQRPEDALGNPIREMDSWAWDKIKKAMHSGGFPEPEKSPEEAREINPEAFENDVPGHDPNNPFNDMRPE
;
A
#
# COMPACT_ATOMS: atom_id res chain seq x y z
N MET A 1 -14.60 -11.80 27.14
CA MET A 1 -13.36 -12.44 26.65
C MET A 1 -12.22 -11.45 26.79
N LYS A 2 -11.04 -11.86 27.26
CA LYS A 2 -9.83 -11.01 27.28
C LYS A 2 -8.91 -11.49 26.16
N ASP A 3 -8.28 -10.57 25.43
CA ASP A 3 -7.19 -10.94 24.51
C ASP A 3 -6.13 -11.68 25.34
N PRO A 4 -5.77 -12.93 24.98
CA PRO A 4 -4.79 -13.70 25.73
C PRO A 4 -3.38 -13.10 25.64
N ARG A 5 -3.07 -12.33 24.59
CA ARG A 5 -1.75 -11.73 24.40
C ARG A 5 -1.60 -10.45 25.20
N LYS A 6 -0.45 -10.33 25.88
CA LYS A 6 0.04 -9.06 26.43
C LYS A 6 0.94 -8.41 25.38
N TYR A 7 0.73 -7.13 25.12
CA TYR A 7 1.56 -6.33 24.22
C TYR A 7 2.39 -5.37 25.07
N ALA A 8 3.61 -5.07 24.62
CA ALA A 8 4.40 -4.00 25.21
C ALA A 8 3.76 -2.64 24.91
N ASP A 9 4.08 -1.61 25.71
CA ASP A 9 3.44 -0.30 25.55
C ASP A 9 3.76 0.33 24.18
N ASN A 10 4.97 0.12 23.64
CA ASN A 10 5.39 0.55 22.29
C ASN A 10 4.80 -0.28 21.14
N GLU A 11 4.10 -1.37 21.41
CA GLU A 11 3.37 -2.16 20.42
C GLU A 11 1.88 -1.74 20.31
N ILE A 12 1.48 -0.70 21.05
CA ILE A 12 0.10 -0.27 21.18
C ILE A 12 -0.04 1.19 20.76
N ALA A 13 -0.93 1.45 19.80
CA ALA A 13 -1.35 2.79 19.47
C ALA A 13 -2.60 3.14 20.28
N THR A 14 -2.43 3.98 21.31
CA THR A 14 -3.55 4.43 22.16
C THR A 14 -4.17 5.69 21.59
N GLN A 15 -5.47 5.66 21.33
CA GLN A 15 -6.21 6.76 20.69
C GLN A 15 -7.57 6.96 21.36
N HIS A 16 -8.09 8.19 21.35
CA HIS A 16 -9.46 8.45 21.73
C HIS A 16 -10.45 7.72 20.80
N ASN A 17 -11.59 7.29 21.32
CA ASN A 17 -12.60 6.57 20.55
C ASN A 17 -13.16 7.40 19.39
N ASP A 18 -13.17 8.73 19.51
CA ASP A 18 -13.52 9.59 18.38
C ASP A 18 -12.57 9.44 17.20
N VAL A 19 -11.28 9.16 17.43
CA VAL A 19 -10.33 8.87 16.35
C VAL A 19 -10.66 7.50 15.74
N VAL A 20 -10.96 6.51 16.58
CA VAL A 20 -11.33 5.16 16.12
C VAL A 20 -12.58 5.19 15.22
N PHE A 21 -13.63 5.89 15.65
CA PHE A 21 -14.93 5.94 14.94
C PHE A 21 -15.09 7.13 13.99
N GLY A 22 -14.21 8.13 14.05
CA GLY A 22 -14.26 9.32 13.22
C GLY A 22 -13.85 9.04 11.78
N ARG A 23 -14.25 9.93 10.86
CA ARG A 23 -14.04 9.69 9.41
C ARG A 23 -12.59 9.98 9.04
N GLN A 24 -11.96 9.04 8.34
CA GLN A 24 -10.57 9.11 7.91
C GLN A 24 -10.41 8.47 6.53
N THR A 25 -9.52 9.01 5.71
CA THR A 25 -9.30 8.59 4.31
C THR A 25 -7.84 8.17 4.05
N PHE A 26 -7.19 7.60 5.06
CA PHE A 26 -5.86 7.02 4.92
C PHE A 26 -5.87 5.83 3.95
N SER A 27 -4.83 5.74 3.11
CA SER A 27 -4.44 4.48 2.49
C SER A 27 -3.88 3.53 3.55
N VAL A 28 -3.68 2.26 3.19
CA VAL A 28 -3.10 1.25 4.10
C VAL A 28 -1.72 1.70 4.59
N LEU A 29 -0.84 2.09 3.68
CA LEU A 29 0.51 2.54 4.00
C LEU A 29 0.50 3.80 4.88
N GLN A 30 -0.33 4.79 4.54
CA GLN A 30 -0.45 6.02 5.31
C GLN A 30 -0.97 5.75 6.73
N LYS A 31 -1.93 4.82 6.88
CA LYS A 31 -2.43 4.45 8.20
C LYS A 31 -1.36 3.72 9.02
N ARG A 32 -0.51 2.90 8.40
CA ARG A 32 0.60 2.23 9.08
C ARG A 32 1.60 3.25 9.64
N LEU A 33 2.03 4.21 8.82
CA LEU A 33 2.92 5.30 9.25
C LEU A 33 2.31 6.08 10.42
N TYR A 34 1.05 6.48 10.29
CA TYR A 34 0.30 7.15 11.37
C TYR A 34 0.29 6.32 12.67
N LEU A 35 0.01 5.02 12.58
CA LEU A 35 -0.08 4.17 13.79
C LEU A 35 1.28 3.91 14.44
N LEU A 36 2.36 3.79 13.65
CA LEU A 36 3.71 3.65 14.19
C LEU A 36 4.16 4.94 14.88
N ALA A 37 3.82 6.11 14.34
CA ALA A 37 4.06 7.38 15.02
C ALA A 37 3.25 7.48 16.33
N VAL A 38 1.97 7.11 16.33
CA VAL A 38 1.15 7.10 17.55
C VAL A 38 1.67 6.11 18.60
N ALA A 39 2.26 4.98 18.19
CA ALA A 39 2.81 3.98 19.11
C ALA A 39 4.10 4.44 19.82
N GLN A 40 4.74 5.50 19.34
CA GLN A 40 5.90 6.12 19.99
C GLN A 40 5.52 7.09 21.11
N ILE A 41 4.24 7.44 21.24
CA ILE A 41 3.74 8.34 22.29
C ILE A 41 3.80 7.62 23.63
N GLU A 42 4.52 8.20 24.60
CA GLU A 42 4.69 7.61 25.91
C GLU A 42 3.60 8.04 26.89
N ARG A 43 3.39 7.21 27.92
CA ARG A 43 2.45 7.55 28.99
C ARG A 43 3.04 8.66 29.84
N GLY A 44 2.39 9.82 29.82
CA GLY A 44 2.78 10.98 30.63
C GLY A 44 3.36 12.14 29.81
N ASP A 45 3.54 11.95 28.51
CA ASP A 45 3.87 13.03 27.58
C ASP A 45 2.89 14.19 27.74
N GLN A 46 3.42 15.40 27.92
CA GLN A 46 2.63 16.62 28.12
C GLN A 46 2.30 17.35 26.81
N GLN A 47 3.06 17.05 25.75
CA GLN A 47 2.92 17.63 24.42
C GLN A 47 3.35 16.59 23.38
N LEU A 48 2.87 16.73 22.14
CA LEU A 48 3.34 15.87 21.06
C LEU A 48 4.70 16.37 20.55
N HIS A 49 5.56 15.42 20.18
CA HIS A 49 6.88 15.69 19.61
C HIS A 49 6.91 15.26 18.13
N PRO A 50 7.95 15.62 17.37
CA PRO A 50 8.21 15.00 16.08
C PRO A 50 8.47 13.49 16.23
N TYR A 51 7.81 12.68 15.41
CA TYR A 51 7.97 11.22 15.42
C TYR A 51 8.59 10.75 14.11
N GLN A 52 9.58 9.86 14.20
CA GLN A 52 10.26 9.32 13.04
C GLN A 52 9.85 7.86 12.81
N VAL A 53 9.47 7.54 11.58
CA VAL A 53 9.04 6.19 11.20
C VAL A 53 9.88 5.70 10.04
N ASN A 54 10.51 4.55 10.20
CA ASN A 54 11.22 3.91 9.10
C ASN A 54 10.22 3.28 8.12
N VAL A 55 10.35 3.59 6.83
CA VAL A 55 9.44 3.05 5.80
C VAL A 55 9.57 1.52 5.72
N ARG A 56 10.74 0.95 6.03
CA ARG A 56 10.97 -0.50 6.05
C ARG A 56 10.06 -1.22 7.05
N ASP A 57 9.62 -0.55 8.11
CA ASP A 57 8.74 -1.13 9.13
C ASP A 57 7.28 -1.25 8.66
N VAL A 58 6.92 -0.56 7.57
CA VAL A 58 5.54 -0.54 7.04
C VAL A 58 5.36 -1.20 5.69
N VAL A 59 6.47 -1.52 5.00
CA VAL A 59 6.51 -2.22 3.71
C VAL A 59 7.00 -3.65 3.86
N GLN A 60 6.60 -4.55 2.96
CA GLN A 60 7.04 -5.94 2.99
C GLN A 60 8.47 -6.08 2.43
N ALA A 61 9.20 -7.10 2.85
CA ALA A 61 10.48 -7.43 2.23
C ALA A 61 10.29 -7.67 0.71
N GLY A 62 11.17 -7.09 -0.12
CA GLY A 62 11.05 -7.17 -1.58
C GLY A 62 10.10 -6.14 -2.22
N THR A 63 9.54 -5.23 -1.43
CA THR A 63 8.77 -4.11 -1.99
C THR A 63 9.65 -3.27 -2.91
N SER A 64 9.14 -2.97 -4.11
CA SER A 64 9.84 -2.23 -5.17
C SER A 64 10.56 -0.99 -4.65
N LYS A 65 11.78 -0.74 -5.14
CA LYS A 65 12.52 0.51 -4.91
C LYS A 65 11.66 1.76 -5.23
N SER A 66 10.70 1.63 -6.15
CA SER A 66 9.76 2.69 -6.51
C SER A 66 8.86 3.20 -5.39
N ILE A 67 8.78 2.54 -4.23
CA ILE A 67 8.15 3.14 -3.05
C ILE A 67 9.00 4.28 -2.48
N TYR A 68 10.32 4.14 -2.48
CA TYR A 68 11.23 5.17 -1.98
C TYR A 68 11.18 6.43 -2.86
N ASP A 69 11.02 6.24 -4.18
CA ASP A 69 10.83 7.33 -5.15
C ASP A 69 9.50 8.09 -4.97
N ARG A 70 8.55 7.50 -4.23
CA ARG A 70 7.20 8.06 -3.98
C ARG A 70 7.01 8.53 -2.53
N LEU A 71 8.07 8.56 -1.71
CA LEU A 71 7.94 8.98 -0.31
C LEU A 71 7.62 10.46 -0.19
N ASP A 72 8.12 11.29 -1.10
CA ASP A 72 7.76 12.70 -1.14
C ASP A 72 6.28 12.90 -1.50
N GLU A 73 5.76 12.18 -2.49
CA GLU A 73 4.31 12.19 -2.76
C GLU A 73 3.49 11.66 -1.57
N LEU A 74 4.05 10.72 -0.79
CA LEU A 74 3.40 10.13 0.36
C LEU A 74 3.27 11.11 1.52
N THR A 75 4.32 11.90 1.81
CA THR A 75 4.27 12.98 2.83
C THR A 75 3.25 14.04 2.43
N ASP A 76 3.24 14.42 1.16
CA ASP A 76 2.27 15.33 0.56
C ASP A 76 0.82 14.87 0.77
N GLN A 77 0.58 13.58 0.55
CA GLN A 77 -0.74 12.98 0.77
C GLN A 77 -1.08 12.83 2.25
N LEU A 78 -0.10 12.60 3.13
CA LEU A 78 -0.29 12.51 4.59
C LEU A 78 -0.74 13.85 5.19
N MET A 79 -0.15 14.97 4.77
CA MET A 79 -0.56 16.30 5.22
C MET A 79 -2.01 16.63 4.83
N ARG A 80 -2.50 16.05 3.72
CA ARG A 80 -3.89 16.25 3.25
C ARG A 80 -4.94 15.42 4.01
N LYS A 81 -4.55 14.70 5.07
CA LYS A 81 -5.46 13.82 5.82
C LYS A 81 -6.26 14.61 6.84
N ILE A 82 -7.51 14.86 6.49
CA ILE A 82 -8.48 15.56 7.33
C ILE A 82 -9.21 14.55 8.21
N PHE A 83 -9.15 14.77 9.52
CA PHE A 83 -10.02 14.11 10.48
C PHE A 83 -11.35 14.85 10.59
N LYS A 84 -12.44 14.09 10.73
CA LYS A 84 -13.79 14.65 10.95
C LYS A 84 -14.40 14.07 12.22
N ARG A 85 -14.53 14.90 13.26
CA ARG A 85 -15.17 14.56 14.54
C ARG A 85 -16.66 14.87 14.48
N ARG A 86 -17.48 13.97 15.04
CA ARG A 86 -18.93 14.18 15.18
C ARG A 86 -19.19 15.14 16.33
N ILE A 87 -20.03 16.13 16.11
CA ILE A 87 -20.64 16.92 17.19
C ILE A 87 -21.99 16.29 17.49
N ARG A 88 -22.23 15.95 18.76
CA ARG A 88 -23.51 15.41 19.21
C ARG A 88 -24.19 16.38 20.17
N ASP A 89 -25.51 16.46 20.11
CA ASP A 89 -26.32 17.15 21.12
C ASP A 89 -26.42 16.31 22.42
N GLU A 90 -27.08 16.86 23.44
CA GLU A 90 -27.32 16.17 24.73
C GLU A 90 -28.10 14.86 24.58
N MET A 91 -28.88 14.73 23.50
CA MET A 91 -29.65 13.53 23.17
C MET A 91 -28.84 12.51 22.34
N GLY A 92 -27.58 12.82 22.01
CA GLY A 92 -26.68 11.97 21.23
C GLY A 92 -26.86 12.07 19.71
N ASN A 93 -27.73 12.95 19.21
CA ASN A 93 -27.93 13.14 17.77
C ASN A 93 -26.75 13.90 17.17
N VAL A 94 -26.30 13.48 15.99
CA VAL A 94 -25.24 14.19 15.27
C VAL A 94 -25.79 15.50 14.69
N ILE A 95 -25.34 16.63 15.24
CA ILE A 95 -25.77 17.98 14.83
C ILE A 95 -24.75 18.68 13.94
N GLY A 96 -23.53 18.18 13.86
CA GLY A 96 -22.47 18.82 13.08
C GLY A 96 -21.17 18.03 13.02
N TRP A 97 -20.17 18.64 12.39
CA TRP A 97 -18.85 18.07 12.22
C TRP A 97 -17.77 19.12 12.40
N GLU A 98 -16.80 18.82 13.25
CA GLU A 98 -15.53 19.55 13.31
C GLU A 98 -14.50 18.85 12.43
N LYS A 99 -13.61 19.63 11.81
CA LYS A 99 -12.63 19.10 10.86
C LYS A 99 -11.30 19.81 11.04
N TRP A 100 -10.22 19.04 11.07
CA TRP A 100 -8.86 19.55 11.10
C TRP A 100 -7.89 18.53 10.47
N PRO A 101 -6.72 18.97 9.99
CA PRO A 101 -5.66 18.05 9.55
C PRO A 101 -5.22 17.14 10.69
N MET A 102 -4.84 15.91 10.40
CA MET A 102 -4.26 15.01 11.42
C MET A 102 -2.76 15.23 11.59
N ILE A 103 -2.11 15.62 10.50
CA ILE A 103 -0.67 15.84 10.40
C ILE A 103 -0.45 17.31 10.07
N ASP A 104 0.38 17.99 10.84
CA ASP A 104 0.77 19.39 10.60
C ASP A 104 1.99 19.48 9.70
N TYR A 105 2.94 18.56 9.91
CA TYR A 105 4.21 18.51 9.23
C TYR A 105 4.55 17.06 8.86
N ALA A 106 5.08 16.86 7.66
CA ALA A 106 5.65 15.58 7.24
C ALA A 106 6.85 15.83 6.34
N LYS A 107 7.97 15.17 6.64
CA LYS A 107 9.19 15.26 5.85
C LYS A 107 9.78 13.89 5.60
N HIS A 108 10.17 13.63 4.35
CA HIS A 108 11.01 12.50 4.01
C HIS A 108 12.48 12.89 4.23
N ILE A 109 13.21 12.08 5.00
CA ILE A 109 14.65 12.23 5.19
C ILE A 109 15.34 11.43 4.08
N GLU A 110 15.82 12.14 3.06
CA GLU A 110 16.47 11.54 1.88
C GLU A 110 17.67 10.68 2.28
N GLY A 111 17.82 9.54 1.61
CA GLY A 111 18.92 8.58 1.87
C GLY A 111 18.68 7.63 3.04
N GLU A 112 17.82 7.99 4.01
CA GLU A 112 17.57 7.16 5.20
C GLU A 112 16.30 6.28 5.08
N GLY A 113 15.37 6.67 4.21
CA GLY A 113 14.07 6.00 4.11
C GLY A 113 13.22 6.19 5.35
N VAL A 114 13.39 7.33 6.02
CA VAL A 114 12.67 7.72 7.23
C VAL A 114 11.70 8.84 6.91
N ILE A 115 10.50 8.78 7.50
CA ILE A 115 9.53 9.86 7.46
C ILE A 115 9.39 10.45 8.86
N GLU A 116 9.60 11.74 8.98
CA GLU A 116 9.30 12.54 10.16
C GLU A 116 7.87 13.07 10.08
N ILE A 117 7.13 13.00 11.17
CA ILE A 117 5.71 13.36 11.26
C ILE A 117 5.47 14.17 12.54
N ASP A 118 4.86 15.35 12.38
CA ASP A 118 4.30 16.10 13.51
C ASP A 118 2.78 16.04 13.40
N PHE A 119 2.14 15.64 14.49
CA PHE A 119 0.69 15.66 14.58
C PHE A 119 0.18 17.11 14.71
N HIS A 120 -0.97 17.37 14.11
CA HIS A 120 -1.64 18.65 14.29
C HIS A 120 -1.99 18.89 15.77
N PRO A 121 -1.81 20.10 16.34
CA PRO A 121 -2.01 20.36 17.78
C PRO A 121 -3.36 19.92 18.33
N ARG A 122 -4.45 20.04 17.54
CA ARG A 122 -5.78 19.51 17.92
C ARG A 122 -5.85 17.98 18.11
N MET A 123 -4.81 17.25 17.76
CA MET A 123 -4.69 15.81 18.01
C MET A 123 -4.17 15.51 19.42
N GLU A 124 -3.56 16.47 20.13
CA GLU A 124 -3.05 16.27 21.50
C GLU A 124 -4.14 15.76 22.46
N GLU A 125 -5.29 16.43 22.46
CA GLU A 125 -6.48 16.03 23.25
C GLU A 125 -6.96 14.60 22.92
N LEU A 126 -6.65 14.10 21.73
CA LEU A 126 -7.09 12.79 21.23
C LEU A 126 -6.02 11.70 21.29
N LEU A 127 -4.80 12.03 21.75
CA LEU A 127 -3.65 11.13 21.81
C LEU A 127 -2.96 11.08 23.18
N LEU A 128 -2.91 12.18 23.94
CA LEU A 128 -2.19 12.28 25.22
C LEU A 128 -3.11 12.11 26.44
N ASN A 129 -4.11 12.98 26.59
CA ASN A 129 -4.92 13.09 27.82
C ASN A 129 -6.15 12.16 27.82
N LEU A 130 -5.91 10.92 27.41
CA LEU A 130 -6.97 9.95 27.12
C LEU A 130 -7.69 9.40 28.36
N GLN A 131 -7.02 9.42 29.51
CA GLN A 131 -7.54 8.85 30.75
C GLN A 131 -8.67 9.69 31.36
N GLU A 132 -8.64 11.01 31.19
CA GLU A 132 -9.59 11.93 31.82
C GLU A 132 -11.04 11.68 31.42
N HIS A 133 -11.26 11.18 30.20
CA HIS A 133 -12.60 10.92 29.66
C HIS A 133 -12.99 9.44 29.63
N GLY A 134 -12.07 8.51 29.94
CA GLY A 134 -12.35 7.06 29.95
C GLY A 134 -12.74 6.46 28.58
N HIS A 135 -12.60 7.21 27.49
CA HIS A 135 -13.05 6.88 26.14
C HIS A 135 -11.89 6.67 25.17
N PHE A 136 -10.98 5.76 25.50
CA PHE A 136 -9.83 5.45 24.66
C PHE A 136 -9.68 3.96 24.38
N THR A 137 -8.97 3.67 23.30
CA THR A 137 -8.68 2.31 22.87
C THR A 137 -7.17 2.13 22.65
N PRO A 138 -6.51 1.28 23.46
CA PRO A 138 -5.13 0.86 23.23
C PRO A 138 -5.09 -0.26 22.18
N VAL A 139 -5.09 0.09 20.90
CA VAL A 139 -5.14 -0.91 19.81
C VAL A 139 -3.74 -1.50 19.58
N PRO A 140 -3.59 -2.84 19.55
CA PRO A 140 -2.32 -3.47 19.18
C PRO A 140 -1.92 -3.10 17.76
N THR A 141 -0.87 -2.30 17.63
CA THR A 141 -0.38 -1.76 16.37
C THR A 141 0.04 -2.89 15.44
N VAL A 142 0.75 -3.89 15.98
CA VAL A 142 1.20 -5.08 15.23
C VAL A 142 0.06 -5.78 14.48
N ASN A 143 -1.10 -5.95 15.10
CA ASN A 143 -2.28 -6.54 14.44
C ASN A 143 -2.91 -5.60 13.41
N GLN A 144 -3.00 -4.31 13.77
CA GLN A 144 -3.64 -3.35 12.89
C GLN A 144 -2.83 -3.10 11.62
N ILE A 145 -1.50 -3.00 11.71
CA ILE A 145 -0.64 -2.80 10.53
C ILE A 145 -0.56 -4.05 9.65
N ALA A 146 -0.67 -5.25 10.23
CA ALA A 146 -0.65 -6.52 9.49
C ALA A 146 -1.82 -6.66 8.51
N CYS A 147 -2.95 -6.01 8.78
CA CYS A 147 -4.08 -5.96 7.85
C CYS A 147 -3.66 -5.32 6.51
N THR A 148 -4.13 -5.92 5.41
CA THR A 148 -3.81 -5.51 4.04
C THR A 148 -4.88 -4.63 3.39
N SER A 149 -6.04 -4.49 4.05
CA SER A 149 -7.13 -3.64 3.60
C SER A 149 -7.42 -2.53 4.60
N SER A 150 -7.76 -1.33 4.09
CA SER A 150 -8.18 -0.22 4.96
C SER A 150 -9.42 -0.57 5.80
N TYR A 151 -10.33 -1.37 5.26
CA TYR A 151 -11.50 -1.85 6.00
C TYR A 151 -11.12 -2.82 7.13
N GLY A 152 -10.15 -3.71 6.92
CA GLY A 152 -9.61 -4.56 7.96
C GLY A 152 -9.01 -3.73 9.09
N GLN A 153 -8.11 -2.80 8.76
CA GLN A 153 -7.49 -1.91 9.74
C GLN A 153 -8.52 -1.14 10.58
N ARG A 154 -9.55 -0.60 9.93
CA ARG A 154 -10.61 0.18 10.59
C ARG A 154 -11.52 -0.70 11.44
N ILE A 155 -12.02 -1.81 10.91
CA ILE A 155 -12.93 -2.72 11.62
C ILE A 155 -12.23 -3.38 12.79
N TYR A 156 -10.96 -3.78 12.66
CA TYR A 156 -10.17 -4.29 13.77
C TYR A 156 -10.13 -3.30 14.96
N ALA A 157 -9.78 -2.04 14.72
CA ALA A 157 -9.74 -1.04 15.79
C ALA A 157 -11.12 -0.78 16.40
N MET A 158 -12.17 -0.70 15.58
CA MET A 158 -13.54 -0.54 16.07
C MET A 158 -13.96 -1.71 16.96
N LEU A 159 -13.77 -2.97 16.54
CA LEU A 159 -14.09 -4.14 17.36
C LEU A 159 -13.22 -4.19 18.63
N TYR A 160 -11.93 -3.88 18.52
CA TYR A 160 -11.01 -3.88 19.67
C TYR A 160 -11.40 -2.84 20.74
N SER A 161 -12.04 -1.72 20.35
CA SER A 161 -12.61 -0.76 21.31
C SER A 161 -13.70 -1.38 22.20
N TRP A 162 -14.38 -2.41 21.71
CA TRP A 162 -15.41 -3.17 22.42
C TRP A 162 -14.89 -4.47 23.05
N ARG A 163 -13.57 -4.72 23.07
CA ARG A 163 -12.97 -6.00 23.49
C ARG A 163 -13.42 -6.51 24.86
N ARG A 164 -13.73 -5.60 25.80
CA ARG A 164 -14.21 -5.97 27.14
C ARG A 164 -15.59 -6.62 27.11
N LYS A 165 -16.46 -6.18 26.17
CA LYS A 165 -17.83 -6.68 25.99
C LYS A 165 -17.87 -7.89 25.05
N GLY A 166 -16.94 -7.99 24.10
CA GLY A 166 -16.91 -9.08 23.09
C GLY A 166 -17.98 -8.99 22.00
N LYS A 167 -18.82 -7.94 22.06
CA LYS A 167 -19.83 -7.63 21.06
C LYS A 167 -19.89 -6.12 20.79
N MET A 168 -20.19 -5.76 19.56
CA MET A 168 -20.39 -4.38 19.14
C MET A 168 -21.67 -4.27 18.32
N ASP A 169 -22.57 -3.41 18.74
CA ASP A 169 -23.79 -3.06 18.01
C ASP A 169 -23.58 -1.71 17.34
N ILE A 170 -23.83 -1.62 16.04
CA ILE A 170 -23.68 -0.39 15.26
C ILE A 170 -24.69 -0.34 14.13
N SER A 171 -25.26 0.84 13.90
CA SER A 171 -26.11 1.03 12.73
C SER A 171 -25.29 0.99 11.44
N VAL A 172 -25.89 0.49 10.35
CA VAL A 172 -25.27 0.47 9.02
C VAL A 172 -24.88 1.90 8.58
N LYS A 173 -25.69 2.89 8.97
CA LYS A 173 -25.41 4.31 8.71
C LYS A 173 -24.13 4.73 9.41
N GLU A 174 -24.03 4.50 10.73
CA GLU A 174 -22.85 4.92 11.49
C GLU A 174 -21.58 4.20 11.07
N LEU A 175 -21.65 2.91 10.74
CA LEU A 175 -20.49 2.16 10.25
C LEU A 175 -20.01 2.70 8.89
N ARG A 176 -20.93 2.98 7.96
CA ARG A 176 -20.58 3.59 6.67
C ARG A 176 -19.93 4.94 6.87
N GLU A 177 -20.48 5.75 7.76
CA GLU A 177 -19.92 7.05 8.08
C GLU A 177 -18.51 6.93 8.67
N ALA A 178 -18.29 6.02 9.61
CA ALA A 178 -16.97 5.76 10.16
C ALA A 178 -15.99 5.35 9.05
N LEU A 179 -16.40 4.50 8.11
CA LEU A 179 -15.56 4.03 7.01
C LEU A 179 -15.43 5.04 5.84
N ASP A 180 -16.06 6.21 5.93
CA ASP A 180 -16.20 7.20 4.86
C ASP A 180 -16.82 6.64 3.55
N LEU A 181 -17.89 5.87 3.70
CA LEU A 181 -18.61 5.14 2.62
C LEU A 181 -20.07 5.58 2.45
N GLN A 182 -20.41 6.81 2.85
CA GLN A 182 -21.78 7.35 2.78
C GLN A 182 -22.36 7.23 1.36
N ASP A 183 -21.56 7.57 0.36
CA ASP A 183 -21.97 7.60 -1.05
C ASP A 183 -21.57 6.34 -1.83
N LYS A 184 -20.85 5.41 -1.19
CA LYS A 184 -20.33 4.18 -1.81
C LYS A 184 -21.15 2.96 -1.38
N TYR A 185 -21.20 1.95 -2.25
CA TYR A 185 -21.89 0.68 -1.98
C TYR A 185 -23.33 0.88 -1.49
N LYS A 186 -24.12 1.71 -2.18
CA LYS A 186 -25.52 2.03 -1.78
C LYS A 186 -26.38 0.77 -1.61
N ASN A 187 -26.16 -0.24 -2.45
CA ASN A 187 -26.72 -1.58 -2.25
C ASN A 187 -26.01 -2.27 -1.06
N PHE A 188 -26.79 -2.68 -0.06
CA PHE A 188 -26.27 -3.37 1.11
C PHE A 188 -25.53 -4.67 0.75
N SER A 189 -25.95 -5.40 -0.29
CA SER A 189 -25.23 -6.59 -0.77
C SER A 189 -23.78 -6.29 -1.17
N HIS A 190 -23.54 -5.13 -1.79
CA HIS A 190 -22.18 -4.70 -2.13
C HIS A 190 -21.38 -4.33 -0.88
N PHE A 191 -22.00 -3.65 0.08
CA PHE A 191 -21.35 -3.34 1.36
C PHE A 191 -20.97 -4.61 2.12
N ARG A 192 -21.86 -5.61 2.15
CA ARG A 192 -21.58 -6.93 2.73
C ARG A 192 -20.37 -7.59 2.07
N SER A 193 -20.32 -7.63 0.73
CA SER A 193 -19.28 -8.35 -0.01
C SER A 193 -17.93 -7.62 -0.02
N TYR A 194 -17.91 -6.32 -0.29
CA TYR A 194 -16.68 -5.56 -0.51
C TYR A 194 -16.10 -4.93 0.76
N VAL A 195 -16.90 -4.82 1.83
CA VAL A 195 -16.48 -4.20 3.09
C VAL A 195 -16.44 -5.25 4.21
N LEU A 196 -17.58 -5.81 4.58
CA LEU A 196 -17.68 -6.71 5.75
C LEU A 196 -16.93 -8.02 5.53
N LYS A 197 -17.23 -8.74 4.45
CA LYS A 197 -16.53 -10.00 4.09
C LYS A 197 -15.05 -9.77 3.81
N LYS A 198 -14.69 -8.62 3.22
CA LYS A 198 -13.29 -8.26 2.96
C LYS A 198 -12.52 -8.10 4.27
N ALA A 199 -13.04 -7.32 5.21
CA ALA A 199 -12.44 -7.16 6.53
C ALA A 199 -12.41 -8.48 7.32
N GLN A 200 -13.47 -9.29 7.25
CA GLN A 200 -13.50 -10.60 7.91
C GLN A 200 -12.37 -11.52 7.44
N LYS A 201 -12.15 -11.59 6.13
CA LYS A 201 -11.05 -12.39 5.56
C LYS A 201 -9.67 -11.82 5.94
N ASP A 202 -9.53 -10.50 5.92
CA ASP A 202 -8.27 -9.81 6.26
C ASP A 202 -7.88 -10.07 7.71
N LEU A 203 -8.80 -9.85 8.66
CA LEU A 203 -8.57 -10.13 10.09
C LEU A 203 -8.31 -11.62 10.33
N LYS A 204 -9.09 -12.50 9.70
CA LYS A 204 -8.88 -13.96 9.81
C LYS A 204 -7.46 -14.39 9.41
N LYS A 205 -6.85 -13.70 8.46
CA LYS A 205 -5.54 -14.06 7.91
C LYS A 205 -4.38 -13.37 8.64
N HIS A 206 -4.59 -12.16 9.15
CA HIS A 206 -3.49 -11.28 9.58
C HIS A 206 -3.51 -10.92 11.06
N THR A 207 -4.54 -11.30 11.81
CA THR A 207 -4.64 -10.97 13.24
C THR A 207 -5.10 -12.17 14.08
N ASN A 208 -5.01 -12.04 15.40
CA ASN A 208 -5.58 -12.98 16.35
C ASN A 208 -7.11 -12.84 16.55
N MET A 209 -7.77 -11.91 15.84
CA MET A 209 -9.20 -11.64 16.01
C MET A 209 -10.04 -12.37 14.97
N ARG A 210 -11.13 -13.00 15.41
CA ARG A 210 -12.18 -13.54 14.55
C ARG A 210 -13.48 -12.85 14.86
N PHE A 211 -14.26 -12.56 13.83
CA PHE A 211 -15.58 -11.96 14.03
C PHE A 211 -16.61 -12.53 13.06
N THR A 212 -17.85 -12.53 13.54
CA THR A 212 -19.07 -12.76 12.77
C THR A 212 -19.97 -11.53 12.95
N TRP A 213 -21.03 -11.45 12.16
CA TRP A 213 -22.06 -10.44 12.38
C TRP A 213 -23.44 -10.98 12.04
N GLU A 214 -24.44 -10.46 12.74
CA GLU A 214 -25.84 -10.62 12.42
C GLU A 214 -26.42 -9.31 11.85
N GLU A 215 -27.46 -9.44 11.04
CA GLU A 215 -28.10 -8.33 10.34
C GLU A 215 -29.50 -8.11 10.90
N GLU A 216 -29.71 -6.95 11.52
CA GLU A 216 -30.97 -6.63 12.18
C GLU A 216 -31.79 -5.59 11.41
N LYS A 217 -33.11 -5.68 11.60
CA LYS A 217 -34.11 -4.77 11.03
C LYS A 217 -34.89 -4.16 12.19
N ARG A 218 -34.41 -3.03 12.71
CA ARG A 218 -35.03 -2.33 13.85
C ARG A 218 -36.05 -1.27 13.42
N GLY A 219 -36.16 -0.99 12.13
CA GLY A 219 -37.12 -0.05 11.56
C GLY A 219 -38.33 -0.70 10.88
N ARG A 220 -39.30 0.11 10.48
CA ARG A 220 -40.46 -0.33 9.70
C ARG A 220 -40.03 -0.62 8.25
N GLY A 221 -39.92 -1.90 7.87
CA GLY A 221 -39.63 -2.31 6.49
C GLY A 221 -38.69 -3.52 6.36
N ARG A 222 -38.20 -3.77 5.14
CA ARG A 222 -37.29 -4.90 4.83
C ARG A 222 -35.81 -4.54 4.88
N LYS A 223 -35.48 -3.26 5.08
CA LYS A 223 -34.11 -2.75 5.04
C LYS A 223 -33.35 -3.14 6.31
N ILE A 224 -32.14 -3.66 6.14
CA ILE A 224 -31.20 -3.92 7.24
C ILE A 224 -30.71 -2.56 7.76
N THR A 225 -30.88 -2.33 9.05
CA THR A 225 -30.59 -1.05 9.71
C THR A 225 -29.36 -1.14 10.60
N ASP A 226 -29.13 -2.31 11.21
CA ASP A 226 -28.14 -2.50 12.27
C ASP A 226 -27.35 -3.79 12.07
N LEU A 227 -26.13 -3.79 12.63
CA LEU A 227 -25.21 -4.92 12.60
C LEU A 227 -24.75 -5.21 14.02
N VAL A 228 -24.92 -6.47 14.43
CA VAL A 228 -24.42 -6.96 15.71
C VAL A 228 -23.20 -7.81 15.43
N PHE A 229 -22.03 -7.28 15.76
CA PHE A 229 -20.76 -7.99 15.64
C PHE A 229 -20.48 -8.77 16.91
N GLU A 230 -20.10 -10.04 16.74
CA GLU A 230 -19.52 -10.87 17.79
C GLU A 230 -18.10 -11.22 17.39
N PHE A 231 -17.20 -11.20 18.36
CA PHE A 231 -15.79 -11.46 18.08
C PHE A 231 -15.06 -12.07 19.27
N GLU A 232 -14.04 -12.83 18.92
CA GLU A 232 -13.17 -13.54 19.86
C GLU A 232 -11.71 -13.36 19.47
N PHE A 233 -10.84 -13.59 20.46
CA PHE A 233 -9.41 -13.64 20.28
C PHE A 233 -8.96 -15.09 20.36
N VAL A 234 -8.29 -15.56 19.32
CA VAL A 234 -7.73 -16.90 19.26
C VAL A 234 -6.28 -16.82 19.74
N ALA A 235 -5.91 -17.66 20.70
CA ALA A 235 -4.51 -17.81 21.10
C ALA A 235 -3.71 -18.39 19.93
N ASP A 236 -2.47 -17.91 19.76
CA ASP A 236 -1.47 -18.50 18.86
C ASP A 236 -1.73 -18.38 17.35
N GLN A 237 -1.79 -17.14 16.84
CA GLN A 237 -1.54 -16.89 15.41
C GLN A 237 -0.54 -15.78 15.09
N MET A 238 0.08 -15.13 16.08
CA MET A 238 1.09 -14.09 15.82
C MET A 238 2.53 -14.51 16.11
N ASP A 239 2.77 -15.80 16.41
CA ASP A 239 4.10 -16.41 16.21
C ASP A 239 4.36 -16.76 14.75
N LEU A 240 3.40 -16.43 13.87
CA LEU A 240 3.78 -16.16 12.50
C LEU A 240 4.77 -14.97 12.60
N PRO A 241 6.04 -15.11 12.17
CA PRO A 241 6.73 -13.94 11.65
C PRO A 241 5.76 -13.20 10.71
N MET A 242 6.05 -11.97 10.29
CA MET A 242 5.51 -11.62 8.98
C MET A 242 5.92 -12.77 8.05
N GLU A 243 5.00 -13.66 7.71
CA GLU A 243 5.18 -14.58 6.60
C GLU A 243 5.17 -13.62 5.42
N ILE A 244 6.37 -13.08 5.13
CA ILE A 244 6.89 -13.04 3.79
C ILE A 244 6.52 -14.40 3.27
N LYS A 245 5.40 -14.47 2.56
CA LYS A 245 5.10 -15.65 1.79
C LYS A 245 6.36 -15.85 0.95
N LYS A 246 7.17 -16.84 1.30
CA LYS A 246 7.76 -17.70 0.28
C LYS A 246 6.55 -18.39 -0.34
N GLU A 247 5.77 -17.64 -1.11
CA GLU A 247 5.14 -18.24 -2.27
C GLU A 247 6.34 -18.84 -2.98
N GLU A 248 6.39 -20.18 -3.03
CA GLU A 248 7.16 -20.85 -4.06
C GLU A 248 6.93 -20.03 -5.32
N GLU A 249 8.01 -19.42 -5.83
CA GLU A 249 7.99 -18.47 -6.93
C GLU A 249 7.25 -19.11 -8.11
N LYS A 250 5.94 -18.93 -8.14
CA LYS A 250 5.24 -18.90 -9.40
C LYS A 250 5.45 -17.48 -9.84
N GLU A 251 6.38 -17.34 -10.77
CA GLU A 251 6.60 -16.10 -11.50
C GLU A 251 5.24 -15.46 -11.77
N PRO A 252 5.07 -14.15 -11.51
CA PRO A 252 3.81 -13.48 -11.80
C PRO A 252 3.48 -13.74 -13.26
N GLU A 253 2.38 -14.45 -13.53
CA GLU A 253 1.83 -14.57 -14.88
C GLU A 253 1.46 -13.15 -15.32
N PHE A 254 2.42 -12.51 -15.95
CA PHE A 254 2.29 -11.22 -16.56
C PHE A 254 1.29 -11.43 -17.69
N ASP A 255 0.07 -10.90 -17.56
CA ASP A 255 -0.90 -10.91 -18.65
C ASP A 255 -0.39 -9.95 -19.74
N ILE A 256 0.56 -10.44 -20.53
CA ILE A 256 1.28 -9.72 -21.58
C ILE A 256 0.31 -9.31 -22.68
N LYS A 257 -0.90 -9.89 -22.74
CA LYS A 257 -1.94 -9.49 -23.69
C LYS A 257 -2.68 -8.23 -23.25
N PHE A 258 -2.61 -7.86 -21.97
CA PHE A 258 -3.27 -6.65 -21.47
C PHE A 258 -2.67 -5.41 -22.15
N ASN A 259 -3.47 -4.79 -23.04
CA ASN A 259 -3.16 -3.55 -23.72
C ASN A 259 -1.97 -3.60 -24.71
N LEU A 260 -1.47 -4.79 -25.06
CA LEU A 260 -0.32 -4.96 -25.95
C LEU A 260 -0.58 -4.47 -27.37
N ALA A 261 -1.77 -4.75 -27.90
CA ALA A 261 -2.16 -4.29 -29.24
C ALA A 261 -2.10 -2.76 -29.35
N ASP A 262 -2.57 -2.05 -28.31
CA ASP A 262 -2.56 -0.60 -28.27
C ASP A 262 -1.14 -0.05 -28.09
N ARG A 263 -0.30 -0.68 -27.25
CA ARG A 263 1.12 -0.30 -27.11
C ARG A 263 1.90 -0.49 -28.41
N LEU A 264 1.67 -1.60 -29.12
CA LEU A 264 2.31 -1.90 -30.40
C LEU A 264 1.88 -0.96 -31.52
N LYS A 265 0.60 -0.60 -31.54
CA LYS A 265 0.05 0.34 -32.52
C LYS A 265 0.57 1.76 -32.27
N ASN A 266 0.57 2.21 -31.01
CA ASN A 266 0.87 3.60 -30.66
C ASN A 266 2.37 3.90 -30.61
N ASN A 267 3.17 2.99 -30.03
CA ASN A 267 4.59 3.24 -29.81
C ASN A 267 5.45 2.73 -30.98
N ALA A 268 4.97 1.69 -31.66
CA ALA A 268 5.72 0.93 -32.64
C ALA A 268 5.21 1.08 -34.08
N LYS A 269 4.14 1.87 -34.27
CA LYS A 269 3.52 2.25 -35.56
C LYS A 269 3.24 1.09 -36.53
N LEU A 270 3.01 -0.11 -36.02
CA LEU A 270 2.76 -1.30 -36.85
C LEU A 270 1.44 -1.20 -37.63
N ALA A 271 1.44 -1.72 -38.85
CA ALA A 271 0.24 -1.81 -39.66
C ALA A 271 -0.71 -2.89 -39.10
N LYS A 272 -2.02 -2.73 -39.36
CA LYS A 272 -3.08 -3.61 -38.83
C LYS A 272 -2.87 -5.10 -39.16
N LYS A 273 -2.30 -5.40 -40.33
CA LYS A 273 -2.03 -6.78 -40.79
C LYS A 273 -0.88 -7.43 -40.00
N GLU A 274 0.12 -6.64 -39.63
CA GLU A 274 1.29 -7.08 -38.85
C GLU A 274 0.91 -7.30 -37.39
N LEU A 275 0.10 -6.40 -36.81
CA LEU A 275 -0.50 -6.58 -35.48
C LEU A 275 -1.28 -7.88 -35.37
N GLY A 276 -2.11 -8.19 -36.38
CA GLY A 276 -2.88 -9.44 -36.42
C GLY A 276 -1.98 -10.67 -36.42
N THR A 277 -0.89 -10.64 -37.19
CA THR A 277 0.07 -11.77 -37.27
C THR A 277 0.79 -12.00 -35.94
N VAL A 278 1.16 -10.92 -35.25
CA VAL A 278 1.85 -10.98 -33.94
C VAL A 278 0.93 -11.52 -32.85
N LEU A 279 -0.32 -11.06 -32.80
CA LEU A 279 -1.29 -11.51 -31.80
C LEU A 279 -1.70 -12.98 -32.01
N GLU A 280 -1.94 -13.41 -33.25
CA GLU A 280 -2.24 -14.81 -33.57
C GLU A 280 -1.08 -15.75 -33.24
N TRP A 281 0.16 -15.29 -33.40
CA TRP A 281 1.34 -16.09 -33.06
C TRP A 281 1.52 -16.20 -31.53
N LEU A 282 1.24 -15.13 -30.76
CA LEU A 282 1.23 -15.14 -29.29
C LEU A 282 0.17 -16.08 -28.71
N ASP A 283 -1.02 -16.11 -29.31
CA ASP A 283 -2.09 -17.02 -28.91
C ASP A 283 -1.73 -18.50 -29.14
N LYS A 284 -0.86 -18.78 -30.12
CA LYS A 284 -0.39 -20.14 -30.44
C LYS A 284 0.82 -20.58 -29.60
N ASN A 285 1.50 -19.66 -28.91
CA ASN A 285 2.77 -19.91 -28.21
C ASN A 285 2.76 -19.36 -26.78
N GLU A 286 1.78 -19.79 -25.97
CA GLU A 286 1.56 -19.27 -24.60
C GLU A 286 2.73 -19.47 -23.62
N GLY A 287 3.72 -20.32 -23.92
CA GLY A 287 4.87 -20.60 -23.04
C GLY A 287 6.12 -19.74 -23.24
N GLN A 288 6.16 -18.85 -24.25
CA GLN A 288 7.35 -18.03 -24.57
C GLN A 288 7.09 -16.51 -24.41
N GLN A 289 6.14 -16.14 -23.55
CA GLN A 289 5.65 -14.76 -23.47
C GLN A 289 6.69 -13.77 -22.91
N TRP A 290 7.54 -14.22 -21.99
CA TRP A 290 8.52 -13.38 -21.28
C TRP A 290 9.61 -12.75 -22.18
N PRO A 291 10.31 -13.50 -23.08
CA PRO A 291 11.24 -12.92 -24.05
C PRO A 291 10.63 -11.82 -24.92
N ILE A 292 9.35 -11.96 -25.25
CA ILE A 292 8.62 -11.06 -26.14
C ILE A 292 8.24 -9.77 -25.41
N ALA A 293 7.83 -9.86 -24.14
CA ALA A 293 7.59 -8.68 -23.29
C ALA A 293 8.88 -7.88 -23.08
N CYS A 294 10.02 -8.54 -22.85
CA CYS A 294 11.34 -7.91 -22.77
C CYS A 294 11.72 -7.23 -24.09
N TRP A 295 11.48 -7.88 -25.22
CA TRP A 295 11.78 -7.32 -26.55
C TRP A 295 10.84 -6.17 -26.95
N LEU A 296 9.57 -6.22 -26.57
CA LEU A 296 8.62 -5.12 -26.76
C LEU A 296 8.94 -3.91 -25.88
N SER A 297 9.41 -4.15 -24.66
CA SER A 297 9.99 -3.11 -23.80
C SER A 297 11.24 -2.50 -24.43
N ALA A 298 12.12 -3.32 -25.03
CA ALA A 298 13.26 -2.80 -25.82
C ALA A 298 12.78 -1.95 -27.01
N LYS A 299 11.67 -2.31 -27.67
CA LYS A 299 11.04 -1.49 -28.72
C LYS A 299 10.46 -0.16 -28.21
N VAL A 300 10.05 -0.09 -26.95
CA VAL A 300 9.60 1.16 -26.29
C VAL A 300 10.78 2.02 -25.85
N GLU A 301 11.94 1.41 -25.55
CA GLU A 301 13.19 2.09 -25.20
C GLU A 301 14.01 2.53 -26.43
N CYS A 302 13.85 1.89 -27.60
CA CYS A 302 14.50 2.24 -28.87
C CYS A 302 13.92 3.47 -29.61
N GLN A 303 13.55 4.52 -28.86
CA GLN A 303 13.60 5.89 -29.41
C GLN A 303 15.02 6.46 -29.42
N ARG A 304 16.02 5.69 -28.98
CA ARG A 304 17.43 6.07 -29.04
C ARG A 304 18.06 5.66 -30.39
N PRO A 305 18.99 6.46 -30.93
CA PRO A 305 19.60 6.25 -32.24
C PRO A 305 20.60 5.08 -32.33
N GLU A 306 20.78 4.33 -31.23
CA GLU A 306 21.79 3.27 -31.08
C GLU A 306 21.16 2.01 -30.47
N ASP A 307 21.71 0.83 -30.82
CA ASP A 307 21.29 -0.46 -30.24
C ASP A 307 21.83 -0.68 -28.81
N ALA A 308 21.43 -1.79 -28.17
CA ALA A 308 21.89 -2.16 -26.82
C ALA A 308 23.41 -2.41 -26.70
N LEU A 309 24.15 -2.34 -27.82
CA LEU A 309 25.60 -2.47 -27.92
C LEU A 309 26.26 -1.15 -28.39
N GLY A 310 25.51 -0.06 -28.51
CA GLY A 310 26.01 1.26 -28.90
C GLY A 310 26.21 1.48 -30.41
N ASN A 311 25.68 0.61 -31.27
CA ASN A 311 25.84 0.75 -32.73
C ASN A 311 24.75 1.65 -33.33
N PRO A 312 25.08 2.57 -34.26
CA PRO A 312 24.08 3.41 -34.93
C PRO A 312 23.10 2.59 -35.77
N ILE A 313 21.81 2.68 -35.46
CA ILE A 313 20.76 1.98 -36.22
C ILE A 313 20.34 2.84 -37.40
N ARG A 314 20.93 2.57 -38.57
CA ARG A 314 20.74 3.41 -39.78
C ARG A 314 19.40 3.21 -40.50
N GLU A 315 18.73 2.06 -40.32
CA GLU A 315 17.37 1.83 -40.85
C GLU A 315 16.54 0.97 -39.87
N MET A 316 15.68 1.63 -39.10
CA MET A 316 14.94 1.08 -37.95
C MET A 316 13.91 0.00 -38.35
N ASP A 317 13.29 0.13 -39.52
CA ASP A 317 12.17 -0.74 -39.96
C ASP A 317 12.65 -2.08 -40.54
N SER A 318 13.77 -2.09 -41.27
CA SER A 318 14.35 -3.30 -41.88
C SER A 318 15.04 -4.21 -40.86
N TRP A 319 15.77 -3.63 -39.91
CA TRP A 319 16.58 -4.39 -38.95
C TRP A 319 15.73 -5.25 -38.00
N ALA A 320 14.63 -4.68 -37.49
CA ALA A 320 13.74 -5.39 -36.57
C ALA A 320 12.94 -6.50 -37.28
N TRP A 321 12.46 -6.24 -38.49
CA TRP A 321 11.61 -7.20 -39.21
C TRP A 321 12.39 -8.43 -39.70
N ASP A 322 13.67 -8.26 -40.05
CA ASP A 322 14.51 -9.37 -40.51
C ASP A 322 14.87 -10.34 -39.36
N LYS A 323 15.04 -9.82 -38.14
CA LYS A 323 15.23 -10.61 -36.92
C LYS A 323 13.95 -11.35 -36.51
N ILE A 324 12.78 -10.72 -36.68
CA ILE A 324 11.48 -11.33 -36.41
C ILE A 324 11.17 -12.46 -37.40
N LYS A 325 11.43 -12.25 -38.71
CA LYS A 325 11.28 -13.31 -39.72
C LYS A 325 12.20 -14.50 -39.43
N LYS A 326 13.46 -14.24 -39.08
CA LYS A 326 14.43 -15.30 -38.74
C LYS A 326 13.97 -16.12 -37.54
N ALA A 327 13.52 -15.47 -36.46
CA ALA A 327 13.01 -16.15 -35.27
C ALA A 327 11.70 -16.93 -35.50
N MET A 328 10.80 -16.40 -36.35
CA MET A 328 9.58 -17.09 -36.76
C MET A 328 9.84 -18.32 -37.62
N HIS A 329 10.94 -18.35 -38.38
CA HIS A 329 11.34 -19.48 -39.22
C HIS A 329 12.22 -20.52 -38.50
N SER A 330 13.00 -20.14 -37.47
CA SER A 330 13.92 -21.03 -36.75
C SER A 330 13.30 -21.76 -35.55
N GLY A 331 12.05 -21.47 -35.18
CA GLY A 331 11.36 -22.16 -34.07
C GLY A 331 11.92 -21.85 -32.67
N GLY A 332 12.76 -20.84 -32.56
CA GLY A 332 13.40 -20.41 -31.31
C GLY A 332 14.32 -19.21 -31.55
N PHE A 333 14.40 -18.34 -30.55
CA PHE A 333 15.36 -17.23 -30.51
C PHE A 333 16.73 -17.75 -30.05
N PRO A 334 17.85 -17.22 -30.56
CA PRO A 334 19.16 -17.53 -30.01
C PRO A 334 19.24 -17.05 -28.55
N GLU A 335 19.79 -17.88 -27.67
CA GLU A 335 20.14 -17.48 -26.30
C GLU A 335 21.08 -16.26 -26.34
N PRO A 336 20.99 -15.36 -25.34
CA PRO A 336 21.91 -14.22 -25.25
C PRO A 336 23.35 -14.75 -25.22
N GLU A 337 24.19 -14.27 -26.14
CA GLU A 337 25.55 -14.78 -26.35
C GLU A 337 26.50 -14.56 -25.16
N LYS A 338 26.08 -13.78 -24.14
CA LYS A 338 26.86 -13.52 -22.92
C LYS A 338 25.99 -13.39 -21.68
N SER A 339 26.55 -13.82 -20.54
CA SER A 339 25.90 -13.71 -19.24
C SER A 339 25.84 -12.24 -18.76
N PRO A 340 24.93 -11.90 -17.82
CA PRO A 340 24.86 -10.55 -17.23
C PRO A 340 26.16 -10.08 -16.58
N GLU A 341 27.03 -11.01 -16.17
CA GLU A 341 28.33 -10.74 -15.56
C GLU A 341 29.38 -10.37 -16.62
N GLU A 342 29.35 -11.01 -17.78
CA GLU A 342 30.24 -10.70 -18.91
C GLU A 342 29.89 -9.37 -19.58
N ALA A 343 28.62 -8.94 -19.50
CA ALA A 343 28.20 -7.62 -19.96
C ALA A 343 28.74 -6.47 -19.06
N ARG A 344 29.03 -6.73 -17.78
CA ARG A 344 29.60 -5.75 -16.83
C ARG A 344 31.09 -5.48 -17.07
N GLU A 345 31.84 -6.46 -17.59
CA GLU A 345 33.26 -6.28 -17.92
C GLU A 345 33.49 -5.46 -19.19
N ILE A 346 32.50 -5.42 -20.09
CA ILE A 346 32.65 -4.79 -21.42
C ILE A 346 32.38 -3.27 -21.37
N ASN A 347 31.58 -2.79 -20.41
CA ASN A 347 31.31 -1.36 -20.25
C ASN A 347 31.10 -0.97 -18.77
N PRO A 348 32.19 -0.81 -18.00
CA PRO A 348 32.11 -0.45 -16.59
C PRO A 348 31.55 0.97 -16.34
N GLU A 349 31.76 1.92 -17.26
CA GLU A 349 31.32 3.32 -17.11
C GLU A 349 29.79 3.52 -17.20
N ALA A 350 29.07 2.57 -17.80
CA ALA A 350 27.61 2.60 -17.84
C ALA A 350 26.97 2.37 -16.46
N PHE A 351 27.73 1.84 -15.49
CA PHE A 351 27.26 1.56 -14.13
C PHE A 351 27.85 2.49 -13.06
N GLU A 352 28.92 3.24 -13.35
CA GLU A 352 29.53 4.19 -12.39
C GLU A 352 28.77 5.51 -12.29
N ASN A 353 27.96 5.89 -13.29
CA ASN A 353 27.17 7.12 -13.27
C ASN A 353 25.87 7.04 -12.43
N ASP A 354 25.63 5.92 -11.75
CA ASP A 354 24.45 5.70 -10.89
C ASP A 354 24.79 5.69 -9.39
N VAL A 355 25.87 6.36 -8.98
CA VAL A 355 26.15 6.69 -7.56
C VAL A 355 25.74 8.14 -7.28
N PRO A 356 24.73 8.40 -6.43
CA PRO A 356 24.36 9.76 -6.04
C PRO A 356 25.47 10.39 -5.18
N GLY A 357 26.09 11.48 -5.66
CA GLY A 357 26.97 12.33 -4.85
C GLY A 357 28.28 12.80 -5.51
N HIS A 358 28.63 12.34 -6.70
CA HIS A 358 29.84 12.82 -7.39
C HIS A 358 29.51 13.99 -8.33
N ASP A 359 29.68 15.23 -7.85
CA ASP A 359 29.74 16.41 -8.74
C ASP A 359 31.21 16.62 -9.18
N PRO A 360 31.54 16.41 -10.46
CA PRO A 360 32.90 16.56 -10.98
C PRO A 360 33.42 18.01 -10.96
N ASN A 361 32.58 19.01 -10.64
CA ASN A 361 32.99 20.41 -10.52
C ASN A 361 33.14 20.92 -9.08
N ASN A 362 33.06 20.05 -8.07
CA ASN A 362 33.24 20.44 -6.67
C ASN A 362 34.74 20.63 -6.33
N PRO A 363 35.20 21.87 -6.01
CA PRO A 363 36.62 22.16 -5.74
C PRO A 363 37.14 21.59 -4.41
N PHE A 364 36.31 20.87 -3.63
CA PHE A 364 36.69 20.28 -2.35
C PHE A 364 37.07 18.78 -2.42
N ASN A 365 37.11 18.16 -3.61
CA ASN A 365 37.44 16.73 -3.75
C ASN A 365 38.91 16.37 -3.44
N ASP A 366 39.82 17.36 -3.31
CA ASP A 366 41.28 17.13 -3.17
C ASP A 366 41.86 17.45 -1.78
N MET A 367 41.07 17.44 -0.70
CA MET A 367 41.62 17.46 0.66
C MET A 367 41.48 16.09 1.35
N ARG A 368 42.51 15.25 1.23
CA ARG A 368 42.74 14.15 2.17
C ARG A 368 43.61 14.65 3.32
N PRO A 369 43.19 14.53 4.59
CA PRO A 369 44.10 14.63 5.72
C PRO A 369 44.86 13.30 5.89
N GLU A 370 46.13 13.44 6.23
CA GLU A 370 47.05 12.39 6.72
C GLU A 370 46.56 11.67 7.97
#